data_AF-A0A960AMP6-F1
#
_entry.id   AF-A0A960AMP6-F1
#
_cell.length_a   1.000
_cell.length_b   1.000
_cell.length_c   1.000
_cell.angle_alpha   90.00
_cell.angle_beta   90.00
_cell.angle_gamma   90.00
#
_symmetry.space_group_name_H-M   'P 1'
#
loop_
_entity.id
_entity.type
_entity.pdbx_description
1 polymer ?
#
loop_
_entity_poly.entity_id
_entity_poly.type
_entity_poly.pdbx_seq_one_letter_code
_entity_poly.pdbx_strand_id
1 'polypeptide(L)'
;REQMPDELDSLLTFVLDLLKDYGLTDFYLELSTRDPEKSIGTDEEWQEATEILYQAASRQNLELVMDEGGAAFYGPKISVQAKDAIGRTWQMSTIQVDFQMPQRFDMEYQAADGSRERPIMIHRALFGSIERFFAVLLEHYAGAFPPWLAPVTAVGIPVADHHADYLEDVARQLRAVGIRAEVDTSSDRMPKKIRNAQKQKVPYMLIAGDEDIAAGAVSFRFRNGDQRNGVPVAEAIAEIQQAVAEKRQV
;
A
#
# COMPACT_ATOMS: atom_id res chain seq x y z
N ARG A 1 30.76 -0.62 0.43
CA ARG A 1 30.73 -0.30 1.87
C ARG A 1 30.30 1.13 2.09
N GLU A 2 30.98 2.11 1.49
CA GLU A 2 30.73 3.54 1.66
C GLU A 2 29.28 3.97 1.39
N GLN A 3 28.62 3.41 0.37
CA GLN A 3 27.24 3.73 0.00
C GLN A 3 26.17 3.09 0.91
N MET A 4 26.55 2.11 1.73
CA MET A 4 25.58 1.27 2.44
C MET A 4 24.71 2.05 3.45
N PRO A 5 25.27 2.94 4.30
CA PRO A 5 24.46 3.66 5.27
C PRO A 5 23.37 4.51 4.60
N ASP A 6 23.71 5.23 3.53
CA ASP A 6 22.78 6.10 2.82
C ASP A 6 21.73 5.30 2.05
N GLU A 7 22.11 4.17 1.44
CA GLU A 7 21.16 3.29 0.76
C GLU A 7 20.17 2.65 1.73
N LEU A 8 20.62 2.19 2.90
CA LEU A 8 19.72 1.62 3.91
C LEU A 8 18.76 2.65 4.49
N ASP A 9 19.24 3.87 4.74
CA ASP A 9 18.41 4.97 5.22
C ASP A 9 17.34 5.33 4.18
N SER A 10 17.75 5.52 2.92
CA SER A 10 16.83 5.80 1.82
C SER A 10 15.81 4.67 1.60
N LEU A 11 16.24 3.41 1.70
CA LEU A 11 15.36 2.26 1.54
C LEU A 11 14.35 2.16 2.67
N LEU A 12 14.78 2.42 3.91
CA LEU A 12 13.90 2.35 5.08
C LEU A 12 12.87 3.49 5.05
N THR A 13 13.28 4.72 4.71
CA THR A 13 12.35 5.83 4.49
C THR A 13 11.35 5.51 3.38
N PHE A 14 11.81 4.97 2.25
CA PHE A 14 10.93 4.56 1.15
C PHE A 14 9.90 3.51 1.60
N VAL A 15 10.32 2.50 2.38
CA VAL A 15 9.40 1.49 2.92
C VAL A 15 8.35 2.12 3.84
N LEU A 16 8.75 3.00 4.75
CA LEU A 16 7.82 3.65 5.68
C LEU A 16 6.80 4.50 4.93
N ASP A 17 7.23 5.30 3.95
CA ASP A 17 6.33 6.15 3.16
C ASP A 17 5.39 5.33 2.28
N LEU A 18 5.90 4.24 1.69
CA LEU A 18 5.08 3.29 0.96
C LEU A 18 3.98 2.70 1.86
N LEU A 19 4.29 2.26 3.08
CA LEU A 19 3.28 1.71 3.98
C LEU A 19 2.28 2.78 4.45
N LYS A 20 2.70 4.04 4.63
CA LYS A 20 1.80 5.18 4.93
C LYS A 20 0.80 5.44 3.81
N ASP A 21 1.21 5.33 2.55
CA ASP A 21 0.30 5.44 1.39
C ASP A 21 -0.85 4.40 1.47
N TYR A 22 -0.60 3.24 2.07
CA TYR A 22 -1.60 2.20 2.32
C TYR A 22 -2.37 2.37 3.63
N GLY A 23 -2.20 3.49 4.34
CA GLY A 23 -2.93 3.82 5.57
C GLY A 23 -2.34 3.22 6.85
N LEU A 24 -1.20 2.55 6.77
CA LEU A 24 -0.49 2.03 7.95
C LEU A 24 0.42 3.13 8.50
N THR A 25 0.27 3.49 9.78
CA THR A 25 1.03 4.61 10.37
C THR A 25 1.62 4.34 11.75
N ASP A 26 1.20 3.26 12.43
CA ASP A 26 1.75 2.83 13.72
C ASP A 26 2.84 1.79 13.47
N PHE A 27 4.10 2.26 13.46
CA PHE A 27 5.27 1.46 13.18
C PHE A 27 6.24 1.41 14.37
N TYR A 28 6.92 0.28 14.49
CA TYR A 28 8.21 0.21 15.16
C TYR A 28 9.17 -0.65 14.33
N LEU A 29 10.45 -0.53 14.63
CA LEU A 29 11.52 -1.26 13.96
C LEU A 29 12.04 -2.38 14.87
N GLU A 30 12.38 -3.50 14.27
CA GLU A 30 13.02 -4.62 14.94
C GLU A 30 14.35 -4.92 14.25
N LEU A 31 15.46 -4.88 15.00
CA LEU A 31 16.79 -5.22 14.50
C LEU A 31 17.17 -6.61 14.99
N SER A 32 17.09 -7.59 14.08
CA SER A 32 17.49 -8.95 14.39
C SER A 32 19.00 -9.14 14.21
N THR A 33 19.65 -9.68 15.24
CA THR A 33 21.11 -9.81 15.31
C THR A 33 21.57 -11.28 15.24
N ARG A 34 22.90 -11.49 15.20
CA ARG A 34 23.55 -12.77 14.97
C ARG A 34 23.08 -13.86 15.94
N ASP A 35 22.77 -15.04 15.39
CA ASP A 35 22.74 -16.30 16.16
C ASP A 35 24.11 -16.98 16.04
N PRO A 36 24.92 -17.07 17.12
CA PRO A 36 26.28 -17.63 17.05
C PRO A 36 26.33 -19.10 16.59
N GLU A 37 25.26 -19.87 16.80
CA GLU A 37 25.22 -21.30 16.45
C GLU A 37 24.84 -21.55 14.99
N LYS A 38 24.09 -20.62 14.37
CA LYS A 38 23.53 -20.80 13.02
C LYS A 38 24.13 -19.87 11.96
N SER A 39 24.92 -18.88 12.36
CA SER A 39 25.40 -17.83 11.45
C SER A 39 26.74 -18.16 10.80
N ILE A 40 26.86 -17.84 9.52
CA ILE A 40 28.12 -17.90 8.77
C ILE A 40 28.78 -16.51 8.71
N GLY A 41 30.08 -16.46 8.44
CA GLY A 41 30.84 -15.22 8.38
C GLY A 41 31.58 -14.88 9.67
N THR A 42 32.42 -13.85 9.58
CA THR A 42 33.29 -13.39 10.67
C THR A 42 32.51 -12.54 11.69
N ASP A 43 33.00 -12.46 12.93
CA ASP A 43 32.39 -11.59 13.96
C ASP A 43 32.44 -10.12 13.54
N GLU A 44 33.52 -9.71 12.88
CA GLU A 44 33.72 -8.35 12.39
C GLU A 44 32.69 -7.96 11.32
N GLU A 45 32.42 -8.84 10.36
CA GLU A 45 31.38 -8.60 9.34
C GLU A 45 30.00 -8.43 9.97
N TRP A 46 29.66 -9.28 10.95
CA TRP A 46 28.38 -9.20 11.65
C TRP A 46 28.25 -7.93 12.49
N GLN A 47 29.31 -7.53 13.18
CA GLN A 47 29.33 -6.30 13.96
C GLN A 47 29.20 -5.07 13.06
N GLU A 48 29.95 -5.01 11.95
CA GLU A 48 29.86 -3.93 10.96
C GLU A 48 28.44 -3.84 10.37
N ALA A 49 27.88 -4.97 9.94
CA ALA A 49 26.53 -5.04 9.38
C ALA A 49 25.45 -4.55 10.36
N THR A 50 25.55 -5.01 11.62
CA THR A 50 24.57 -4.69 12.66
C THR A 50 24.64 -3.23 13.06
N GLU A 51 25.86 -2.68 13.20
CA GLU A 51 26.06 -1.26 13.53
C GLU A 51 25.51 -0.36 12.43
N ILE A 52 25.78 -0.67 11.15
CA ILE A 52 25.27 0.13 10.05
C ILE A 52 23.74 0.13 10.00
N LEU A 53 23.10 -1.04 10.20
CA LEU A 53 21.65 -1.14 10.31
C LEU A 53 21.12 -0.36 11.52
N TYR A 54 21.76 -0.48 12.68
CA TYR A 54 21.38 0.26 13.88
C TYR A 54 21.39 1.78 13.66
N GLN A 55 22.44 2.30 13.00
CA GLN A 55 22.54 3.71 12.65
C GLN A 55 21.44 4.14 11.67
N ALA A 56 21.16 3.33 10.63
CA ALA A 56 20.08 3.63 9.69
C ALA A 56 18.70 3.62 10.38
N ALA A 57 18.42 2.64 11.24
CA ALA A 57 17.17 2.55 12.00
C ALA A 57 16.99 3.73 12.97
N SER A 58 18.06 4.13 13.67
CA SER A 58 18.04 5.20 14.66
C SER A 58 17.71 6.58 14.06
N ARG A 59 18.03 6.79 12.78
CA ARG A 59 17.70 8.04 12.05
C ARG A 59 16.22 8.22 11.76
N GLN A 60 15.45 7.12 11.70
CA GLN A 60 14.03 7.16 11.36
C GLN A 60 13.14 7.67 12.51
N ASN A 61 13.70 7.86 13.72
CA ASN A 61 12.98 8.33 14.89
C ASN A 61 11.75 7.47 15.24
N LEU A 62 11.90 6.16 15.09
CA LEU A 62 10.93 5.13 15.50
C LEU A 62 11.48 4.35 16.69
N GLU A 63 10.59 3.71 17.44
CA GLU A 63 11.01 2.72 18.44
C GLU A 63 11.80 1.60 17.75
N LEU A 64 12.96 1.27 18.30
CA LEU A 64 13.85 0.22 17.80
C LEU A 64 13.99 -0.86 18.87
N VAL A 65 13.50 -2.06 18.56
CA VAL A 65 13.57 -3.23 19.42
C VAL A 65 14.66 -4.17 18.93
N MET A 66 15.49 -4.68 19.84
CA MET A 66 16.51 -5.67 19.51
C MET A 66 15.92 -7.08 19.55
N ASP A 67 16.19 -7.87 18.51
CA ASP A 67 15.78 -9.27 18.38
C ASP A 67 17.04 -10.17 18.32
N GLU A 68 17.55 -10.49 19.51
CA GLU A 68 18.81 -11.24 19.66
C GLU A 68 18.71 -12.64 19.06
N GLY A 69 19.56 -12.94 18.08
CA GLY A 69 19.59 -14.24 17.40
C GLY A 69 18.48 -14.46 16.37
N GLY A 70 17.64 -13.47 16.07
CA GLY A 70 16.56 -13.60 15.08
C GLY A 70 16.97 -13.35 13.62
N ALA A 71 18.25 -13.06 13.37
CA ALA A 71 18.78 -12.81 12.03
C ALA A 71 18.77 -14.06 11.14
N ALA A 72 18.84 -13.85 9.82
CA ALA A 72 19.11 -14.94 8.89
C ALA A 72 20.57 -15.40 9.03
N PHE A 73 20.88 -16.64 8.62
CA PHE A 73 22.24 -17.19 8.79
C PHE A 73 23.35 -16.38 8.11
N TYR A 74 23.03 -15.53 7.12
CA TYR A 74 23.99 -14.78 6.30
C TYR A 74 24.12 -13.29 6.66
N GLY A 75 23.33 -12.77 7.59
CA GLY A 75 23.48 -11.38 8.03
C GLY A 75 22.27 -10.82 8.81
N PRO A 76 22.46 -9.65 9.45
CA PRO A 76 21.42 -9.00 10.24
C PRO A 76 20.36 -8.34 9.36
N LYS A 77 19.20 -8.06 9.96
CA LYS A 77 18.07 -7.44 9.26
C LYS A 77 17.33 -6.43 10.13
N ILE A 78 16.79 -5.40 9.49
CA ILE A 78 15.74 -4.55 10.04
C ILE A 78 14.40 -5.05 9.49
N SER A 79 13.43 -5.21 10.38
CA SER A 79 12.04 -5.48 10.04
C SER A 79 11.17 -4.30 10.44
N VAL A 80 10.26 -3.91 9.55
CA VAL A 80 9.22 -2.92 9.86
C VAL A 80 7.99 -3.65 10.37
N GLN A 81 7.66 -3.39 11.62
CA GLN A 81 6.50 -3.95 12.29
C GLN A 81 5.39 -2.89 12.26
N ALA A 82 4.20 -3.27 11.78
CA ALA A 82 3.04 -2.38 11.72
C ALA A 82 1.88 -2.94 12.54
N LYS A 83 1.18 -2.07 13.26
CA LYS A 83 -0.07 -2.45 13.92
C LYS A 83 -1.26 -2.26 13.00
N ASP A 84 -2.14 -3.24 12.95
CA ASP A 84 -3.41 -3.13 12.25
C ASP A 84 -4.47 -2.36 13.09
N ALA A 85 -5.64 -2.13 12.50
CA ALA A 85 -6.72 -1.34 13.12
C ALA A 85 -7.30 -1.95 14.41
N ILE A 86 -6.99 -3.21 14.72
CA ILE A 86 -7.43 -3.90 15.95
C ILE A 86 -6.27 -4.21 16.91
N GLY A 87 -5.08 -3.66 16.65
CA GLY A 87 -3.94 -3.69 17.56
C GLY A 87 -3.04 -4.92 17.45
N ARG A 88 -3.19 -5.77 16.42
CA ARG A 88 -2.24 -6.86 16.17
C ARG A 88 -1.03 -6.34 15.40
N THR A 89 0.14 -6.89 15.71
CA THR A 89 1.39 -6.55 15.03
C THR A 89 1.68 -7.50 13.88
N TRP A 90 2.06 -6.93 12.74
CA TRP A 90 2.49 -7.66 11.56
C TRP A 90 3.86 -7.17 11.11
N GLN A 91 4.77 -8.11 10.87
CA GLN A 91 5.99 -7.84 10.11
C GLN A 91 5.64 -7.60 8.64
N MET A 92 5.83 -6.37 8.16
CA MET A 92 5.42 -5.93 6.83
C MET A 92 6.56 -5.97 5.83
N SER A 93 7.73 -5.53 6.25
CA SER A 93 8.86 -5.31 5.35
C SER A 93 10.16 -5.73 6.02
N THR A 94 11.14 -6.11 5.21
CA THR A 94 12.49 -6.44 5.70
C THR A 94 13.56 -5.84 4.80
N ILE A 95 14.65 -5.40 5.42
CA ILE A 95 15.89 -4.98 4.78
C ILE A 95 17.02 -5.75 5.47
N GLN A 96 17.77 -6.54 4.70
CA GLN A 96 18.78 -7.46 5.24
C GLN A 96 20.11 -7.22 4.52
N VAL A 97 21.19 -7.13 5.27
CA VAL A 97 22.53 -6.91 4.71
C VAL A 97 23.25 -8.26 4.62
N ASP A 98 23.74 -8.59 3.44
CA ASP A 98 24.37 -9.87 3.13
C ASP A 98 25.78 -9.65 2.55
N PHE A 99 26.77 -10.07 3.35
CA PHE A 99 28.18 -10.07 2.98
C PHE A 99 28.63 -11.43 2.41
N GLN A 100 27.79 -12.46 2.54
CA GLN A 100 28.18 -13.86 2.36
C GLN A 100 27.90 -14.34 0.94
N MET A 101 26.73 -14.04 0.38
CA MET A 101 26.40 -14.44 -0.99
C MET A 101 27.36 -13.82 -2.01
N PRO A 102 27.72 -12.52 -1.95
CA PRO A 102 28.72 -11.95 -2.85
C PRO A 102 30.07 -12.69 -2.83
N GLN A 103 30.49 -13.22 -1.68
CA GLN A 103 31.72 -14.02 -1.57
C GLN A 103 31.56 -15.40 -2.20
N ARG A 104 30.44 -16.08 -1.90
CA ARG A 104 30.17 -17.44 -2.37
C ARG A 104 29.95 -17.52 -3.87
N PHE A 105 29.41 -16.47 -4.47
CA PHE A 105 29.21 -16.35 -5.92
C PHE A 105 30.39 -15.70 -6.66
N ASP A 106 31.47 -15.35 -5.93
CA ASP A 106 32.64 -14.65 -6.46
C ASP A 106 32.26 -13.39 -7.27
N MET A 107 31.36 -12.60 -6.69
CA MET A 107 30.89 -11.36 -7.30
C MET A 107 31.95 -10.27 -7.15
N GLU A 108 32.21 -9.56 -8.25
CA GLU A 108 33.14 -8.43 -8.31
C GLU A 108 32.56 -7.32 -9.19
N TYR A 109 32.94 -6.07 -8.89
CA TYR A 109 32.75 -4.92 -9.77
C TYR A 109 34.07 -4.14 -9.88
N GLN A 110 34.21 -3.35 -10.94
CA GLN A 110 35.36 -2.46 -11.09
C GLN A 110 35.08 -1.12 -10.38
N ALA A 111 35.89 -0.78 -9.40
CA ALA A 111 35.82 0.49 -8.70
C ALA A 111 36.39 1.64 -9.55
N ALA A 112 36.17 2.89 -9.11
CA ALA A 112 36.58 4.09 -9.84
C ALA A 112 38.10 4.19 -10.04
N ASP A 113 38.89 3.58 -9.16
CA ASP A 113 40.35 3.51 -9.24
C ASP A 113 40.84 2.34 -10.12
N GLY A 114 39.93 1.55 -10.70
CA GLY A 114 40.21 0.40 -11.55
C GLY A 114 40.44 -0.91 -10.79
N SER A 115 40.46 -0.89 -9.45
CA SER A 115 40.54 -2.10 -8.63
C SER A 115 39.27 -2.95 -8.75
N ARG A 116 39.40 -4.25 -8.46
CA ARG A 116 38.24 -5.15 -8.36
C ARG A 116 37.80 -5.22 -6.92
N GLU A 117 36.56 -4.81 -6.68
CA GLU A 117 35.96 -4.76 -5.36
C GLU A 117 34.74 -5.68 -5.31
N ARG A 118 34.43 -6.17 -4.11
CA ARG A 118 33.26 -7.04 -3.89
C ARG A 118 32.04 -6.20 -3.51
N PRO A 119 30.89 -6.38 -4.17
CA PRO A 119 29.67 -5.66 -3.80
C PRO A 119 29.11 -6.22 -2.49
N ILE A 120 28.24 -5.44 -1.85
CA ILE A 120 27.43 -5.88 -0.71
C ILE A 120 26.00 -6.02 -1.20
N MET A 121 25.35 -7.11 -0.80
CA MET A 121 24.00 -7.41 -1.23
C MET A 121 23.01 -6.94 -0.17
N ILE A 122 22.01 -6.16 -0.58
CA ILE A 122 20.90 -5.76 0.29
C ILE A 122 19.65 -6.47 -0.20
N HIS A 123 19.14 -7.39 0.60
CA HIS A 123 17.87 -8.05 0.34
C HIS A 123 16.74 -7.20 0.89
N ARG A 124 15.74 -6.91 0.07
CA ARG A 124 14.56 -6.14 0.51
C ARG A 124 13.27 -6.82 0.10
N ALA A 125 12.34 -6.90 1.04
CA ALA A 125 10.94 -7.22 0.78
C ALA A 125 10.09 -6.05 1.27
N LEU A 126 9.46 -5.33 0.33
CA LEU A 126 8.71 -4.11 0.63
C LEU A 126 7.33 -4.42 1.21
N PHE A 127 6.62 -5.38 0.63
CA PHE A 127 5.28 -5.81 1.07
C PHE A 127 5.30 -7.15 1.81
N GLY A 128 6.46 -7.82 1.90
CA GLY A 128 6.50 -9.25 2.16
C GLY A 128 5.85 -10.01 0.99
N SER A 129 5.01 -11.01 1.29
CA SER A 129 4.18 -11.65 0.26
C SER A 129 2.93 -10.83 -0.03
N ILE A 130 2.51 -10.79 -1.29
CA ILE A 130 1.33 -10.02 -1.73
C ILE A 130 0.06 -10.55 -1.04
N GLU A 131 -0.02 -11.87 -0.83
CA GLU A 131 -1.15 -12.52 -0.17
C GLU A 131 -1.30 -12.05 1.28
N ARG A 132 -0.18 -12.01 2.02
CA ARG A 132 -0.18 -11.54 3.42
C ARG A 132 -0.46 -10.04 3.48
N PHE A 133 0.17 -9.26 2.61
CA PHE A 133 -0.05 -7.83 2.54
C PHE A 133 -1.54 -7.51 2.32
N PHE A 134 -2.16 -8.16 1.33
CA PHE A 134 -3.57 -7.97 1.05
C PHE A 134 -4.47 -8.43 2.20
N ALA A 135 -4.15 -9.54 2.87
CA ALA A 135 -4.90 -10.00 4.04
C ALA A 135 -4.86 -8.96 5.18
N VAL A 136 -3.69 -8.38 5.47
CA VAL A 136 -3.54 -7.31 6.46
C VAL A 136 -4.34 -6.07 6.06
N LEU A 137 -4.28 -5.64 4.80
CA LEU A 137 -5.05 -4.50 4.33
C LEU A 137 -6.56 -4.74 4.42
N LEU A 138 -7.03 -5.95 4.06
CA LEU A 138 -8.43 -6.30 4.15
C LEU A 138 -8.95 -6.16 5.59
N GLU A 139 -8.19 -6.64 6.57
CA GLU A 139 -8.53 -6.52 7.98
C GLU A 139 -8.39 -5.07 8.48
N HIS A 140 -7.33 -4.36 8.09
CA HIS A 140 -7.08 -2.96 8.44
C HIS A 140 -8.22 -2.03 7.99
N TYR A 141 -8.69 -2.21 6.74
CA TYR A 141 -9.83 -1.46 6.22
C TYR A 141 -11.19 -2.03 6.62
N ALA A 142 -11.22 -3.18 7.33
CA ALA A 142 -12.40 -4.00 7.51
C ALA A 142 -13.13 -4.27 6.17
N GLY A 143 -12.44 -4.31 5.03
CA GLY A 143 -13.00 -4.42 3.68
C GLY A 143 -13.51 -3.12 3.04
N ALA A 144 -13.46 -1.98 3.73
CA ALA A 144 -13.79 -0.66 3.19
C ALA A 144 -12.58 0.01 2.51
N PHE A 145 -12.04 -0.62 1.45
CA PHE A 145 -10.86 -0.11 0.76
C PHE A 145 -11.03 1.34 0.24
N PRO A 146 -9.97 2.16 0.23
CA PRO A 146 -10.02 3.47 -0.41
C PRO A 146 -10.33 3.38 -1.91
N PRO A 147 -10.81 4.47 -2.55
CA PRO A 147 -11.14 4.51 -3.97
C PRO A 147 -10.09 3.92 -4.90
N TRP A 148 -8.80 4.17 -4.62
CA TRP A 148 -7.70 3.71 -5.45
C TRP A 148 -7.46 2.20 -5.35
N LEU A 149 -7.84 1.56 -4.24
CA LEU A 149 -7.73 0.11 -4.02
C LEU A 149 -9.05 -0.66 -4.21
N ALA A 150 -10.20 0.02 -4.15
CA ALA A 150 -11.51 -0.61 -4.21
C ALA A 150 -11.70 -1.39 -5.54
N PRO A 151 -12.17 -2.65 -5.53
CA PRO A 151 -12.39 -3.43 -6.75
C PRO A 151 -13.33 -2.74 -7.74
N VAL A 152 -14.40 -2.14 -7.22
CA VAL A 152 -15.28 -1.20 -7.92
C VAL A 152 -15.19 0.12 -7.18
N THR A 153 -14.71 1.16 -7.87
CA THR A 153 -14.54 2.50 -7.29
C THR A 153 -15.87 3.25 -7.26
N ALA A 154 -16.66 3.14 -8.32
CA ALA A 154 -17.95 3.80 -8.45
C ALA A 154 -19.02 2.88 -9.07
N VAL A 155 -20.26 2.97 -8.59
CA VAL A 155 -21.39 2.25 -9.17
C VAL A 155 -22.55 3.20 -9.49
N GLY A 156 -23.01 3.21 -10.74
CA GLY A 156 -24.21 3.89 -11.18
C GLY A 156 -25.46 3.14 -10.73
N ILE A 157 -26.41 3.84 -10.10
CA ILE A 157 -27.69 3.31 -9.65
C ILE A 157 -28.81 4.15 -10.26
N PRO A 158 -29.48 3.67 -11.33
CA PRO A 158 -30.57 4.40 -11.95
C PRO A 158 -31.79 4.45 -11.02
N VAL A 159 -32.50 5.59 -10.98
CA VAL A 159 -33.77 5.72 -10.25
C VAL A 159 -34.86 4.87 -10.91
N ALA A 160 -34.88 4.81 -12.24
CA ALA A 160 -35.72 3.95 -13.06
C ALA A 160 -34.93 3.36 -14.24
N ASP A 161 -35.36 2.22 -14.80
CA ASP A 161 -34.59 1.47 -15.81
C ASP A 161 -34.17 2.32 -17.04
N HIS A 162 -34.99 3.29 -17.44
CA HIS A 162 -34.69 4.17 -18.57
C HIS A 162 -33.60 5.21 -18.28
N HIS A 163 -33.18 5.38 -17.03
CA HIS A 163 -32.04 6.22 -16.63
C HIS A 163 -30.69 5.51 -16.78
N ALA A 164 -30.69 4.21 -17.08
CA ALA A 164 -29.46 3.41 -17.18
C ALA A 164 -28.50 3.91 -18.26
N ASP A 165 -29.01 4.29 -19.44
CA ASP A 165 -28.18 4.76 -20.56
C ASP A 165 -27.38 6.02 -20.20
N TYR A 166 -27.97 6.92 -19.41
CA TYR A 166 -27.29 8.11 -18.91
C TYR A 166 -26.13 7.75 -17.99
N LEU A 167 -26.38 6.86 -17.02
CA LEU A 167 -25.33 6.40 -16.10
C LEU A 167 -24.26 5.56 -16.78
N GLU A 168 -24.59 4.85 -17.86
CA GLU A 168 -23.59 4.14 -18.67
C GLU A 168 -22.68 5.10 -19.44
N ASP A 169 -23.20 6.24 -19.90
CA ASP A 169 -22.36 7.29 -20.46
C ASP A 169 -21.43 7.89 -19.39
N VAL A 170 -21.94 8.21 -18.20
CA VAL A 170 -21.12 8.66 -17.07
C VAL A 170 -20.05 7.62 -16.71
N ALA A 171 -20.42 6.33 -16.61
CA ALA A 171 -19.49 5.24 -16.33
C ALA A 171 -18.45 5.06 -17.46
N ARG A 172 -18.80 5.32 -18.73
CA ARG A 172 -17.86 5.33 -19.85
C ARG A 172 -16.83 6.46 -19.69
N GLN A 173 -17.26 7.66 -19.32
CA GLN A 173 -16.37 8.79 -19.09
C GLN A 173 -15.42 8.53 -17.90
N LEU A 174 -15.93 7.95 -16.81
CA LEU A 174 -15.11 7.50 -15.66
C LEU A 174 -14.06 6.45 -16.07
N ARG A 175 -14.49 5.43 -16.83
CA ARG A 175 -13.58 4.38 -17.35
C ARG A 175 -12.50 4.97 -18.27
N ALA A 176 -12.83 5.98 -19.08
CA ALA A 176 -11.87 6.65 -19.96
C ALA A 176 -10.74 7.37 -19.20
N VAL A 177 -10.96 7.75 -17.94
CA VAL A 177 -9.94 8.34 -17.06
C VAL A 177 -9.34 7.34 -16.05
N GLY A 178 -9.56 6.03 -16.26
CA GLY A 178 -8.95 4.96 -15.47
C GLY A 178 -9.72 4.56 -14.21
N ILE A 179 -10.95 5.05 -14.01
CA ILE A 179 -11.77 4.69 -12.85
C ILE A 179 -12.53 3.39 -13.12
N ARG A 180 -12.52 2.49 -12.13
CA ARG A 180 -13.28 1.23 -12.15
C ARG A 180 -14.74 1.54 -11.82
N ALA A 181 -15.54 1.78 -12.86
CA ALA A 181 -16.95 2.13 -12.74
C ALA A 181 -17.87 1.09 -13.43
N GLU A 182 -18.99 0.79 -12.78
CA GLU A 182 -20.04 -0.11 -13.27
C GLU A 182 -21.42 0.56 -13.13
N VAL A 183 -22.45 0.04 -13.79
CA VAL A 183 -23.84 0.45 -13.58
C VAL A 183 -24.66 -0.77 -13.17
N ASP A 184 -25.38 -0.66 -12.06
CA ASP A 184 -26.32 -1.69 -11.64
C ASP A 184 -27.58 -1.59 -12.51
N THR A 185 -27.68 -2.46 -13.52
CA THR A 185 -28.84 -2.60 -14.44
C THR A 185 -29.77 -3.76 -14.04
N SER A 186 -29.62 -4.32 -12.83
CA SER A 186 -30.52 -5.37 -12.33
C SER A 186 -31.96 -4.89 -12.19
N SER A 187 -32.93 -5.80 -12.16
CA SER A 187 -34.34 -5.48 -11.93
C SER A 187 -34.69 -5.13 -10.47
N ASP A 188 -33.70 -4.98 -9.60
CA ASP A 188 -33.90 -4.63 -8.20
C ASP A 188 -34.37 -3.18 -8.04
N ARG A 189 -35.23 -2.91 -7.05
CA ARG A 189 -35.60 -1.53 -6.71
C ARG A 189 -34.39 -0.75 -6.22
N MET A 190 -34.32 0.55 -6.51
CA MET A 190 -33.21 1.45 -6.12
C MET A 190 -32.76 1.29 -4.65
N PRO A 191 -33.63 1.21 -3.62
CA PRO A 191 -33.18 1.01 -2.24
C PRO A 191 -32.42 -0.30 -2.01
N LYS A 192 -32.77 -1.37 -2.76
CA LYS A 192 -32.08 -2.65 -2.70
C LYS A 192 -30.71 -2.58 -3.40
N LYS A 193 -30.61 -1.90 -4.54
CA LYS A 193 -29.33 -1.63 -5.24
C LYS A 193 -28.36 -0.85 -4.34
N ILE A 194 -28.84 0.23 -3.72
CA ILE A 194 -28.06 1.03 -2.75
C ILE A 194 -27.58 0.15 -1.60
N ARG A 195 -28.47 -0.66 -1.01
CA ARG A 195 -28.10 -1.57 0.08
C ARG A 195 -27.04 -2.59 -0.36
N ASN A 196 -27.14 -3.13 -1.57
CA ASN A 196 -26.16 -4.08 -2.10
C ASN A 196 -24.79 -3.40 -2.28
N ALA A 197 -24.75 -2.22 -2.90
CA ALA A 197 -23.52 -1.44 -3.08
C ALA A 197 -22.88 -1.04 -1.74
N GLN A 198 -23.67 -0.64 -0.74
CA GLN A 198 -23.19 -0.37 0.62
C GLN A 198 -22.61 -1.61 1.29
N LYS A 199 -23.25 -2.78 1.14
CA LYS A 199 -22.73 -4.05 1.66
C LYS A 199 -21.42 -4.46 0.98
N GLN A 200 -21.28 -4.18 -0.31
CA GLN A 200 -20.05 -4.35 -1.07
C GLN A 200 -19.01 -3.25 -0.79
N LYS A 201 -19.36 -2.23 0.00
CA LYS A 201 -18.50 -1.12 0.42
C LYS A 201 -17.93 -0.30 -0.74
N VAL A 202 -18.69 -0.18 -1.83
CA VAL A 202 -18.34 0.66 -2.99
C VAL A 202 -18.18 2.11 -2.51
N PRO A 203 -17.03 2.77 -2.75
CA PRO A 203 -16.78 4.12 -2.26
C PRO A 203 -17.80 5.15 -2.74
N TYR A 204 -18.11 5.14 -4.04
CA TYR A 204 -19.04 6.09 -4.67
C TYR A 204 -20.26 5.36 -5.27
N MET A 205 -21.47 5.71 -4.82
CA MET A 205 -22.70 5.37 -5.52
C MET A 205 -23.20 6.61 -6.27
N LEU A 206 -23.36 6.51 -7.58
CA LEU A 206 -23.80 7.58 -8.47
C LEU A 206 -25.26 7.36 -8.82
N ILE A 207 -26.15 8.20 -8.31
CA ILE A 207 -27.59 8.09 -8.51
C ILE A 207 -28.01 9.15 -9.53
N ALA A 208 -28.87 8.80 -10.48
CA ALA A 208 -29.46 9.77 -11.40
C ALA A 208 -30.93 9.45 -11.65
N GLY A 209 -31.78 10.48 -11.48
CA GLY A 209 -33.17 10.50 -11.95
C GLY A 209 -33.39 11.62 -12.99
N ASP A 210 -34.65 11.92 -13.28
CA ASP A 210 -35.02 12.91 -14.31
C ASP A 210 -34.41 14.30 -14.05
N GLU A 211 -34.41 14.75 -12.79
CA GLU A 211 -33.84 16.05 -12.40
C GLU A 211 -32.32 16.10 -12.59
N ASP A 212 -31.60 15.05 -12.19
CA ASP A 212 -30.15 14.96 -12.38
C ASP A 212 -29.79 14.93 -13.88
N ILE A 213 -30.54 14.15 -14.68
CA ILE A 213 -30.31 14.03 -16.13
C ILE A 213 -30.56 15.37 -16.83
N ALA A 214 -31.66 16.06 -16.51
CA ALA A 214 -31.97 17.37 -17.07
C ALA A 214 -30.89 18.42 -16.73
N ALA A 215 -30.23 18.28 -15.59
CA ALA A 215 -29.15 19.15 -15.14
C ALA A 215 -27.75 18.71 -15.62
N GLY A 216 -27.60 17.56 -16.27
CA GLY A 216 -26.28 16.99 -16.61
C GLY A 216 -25.46 16.65 -15.35
N ALA A 217 -26.13 16.17 -14.30
CA ALA A 217 -25.58 15.91 -12.98
C ALA A 217 -25.78 14.45 -12.53
N VAL A 218 -25.17 14.11 -11.40
CA VAL A 218 -25.42 12.90 -10.62
C VAL A 218 -25.49 13.26 -9.15
N SER A 219 -26.16 12.43 -8.36
CA SER A 219 -26.20 12.52 -6.92
C SER A 219 -25.26 11.48 -6.31
N PHE A 220 -24.30 11.92 -5.50
CA PHE A 220 -23.40 11.04 -4.76
C PHE A 220 -24.10 10.49 -3.53
N ARG A 221 -23.95 9.20 -3.31
CA ARG A 221 -24.16 8.58 -2.02
C ARG A 221 -22.90 7.83 -1.62
N PHE A 222 -22.42 8.07 -0.42
CA PHE A 222 -21.22 7.45 0.11
C PHE A 222 -21.57 6.22 0.93
N ARG A 223 -20.59 5.32 1.09
CA ARG A 223 -20.73 4.09 1.90
C ARG A 223 -21.05 4.37 3.37
N ASN A 224 -20.66 5.52 3.91
CA ASN A 224 -20.98 5.95 5.27
C ASN A 224 -22.44 6.44 5.43
N GLY A 225 -23.17 6.62 4.32
CA GLY A 225 -24.56 7.06 4.30
C GLY A 225 -24.75 8.53 3.91
N ASP A 226 -23.68 9.33 3.85
CA ASP A 226 -23.74 10.73 3.42
C ASP A 226 -24.15 10.83 1.96
N GLN A 227 -24.77 11.96 1.61
CA GLN A 227 -25.32 12.20 0.29
C GLN A 227 -25.09 13.65 -0.15
N ARG A 228 -24.76 13.83 -1.44
CA ARG A 228 -24.59 15.14 -2.07
C ARG A 228 -25.24 15.12 -3.45
N ASN A 229 -26.28 15.92 -3.63
CA ASN A 229 -27.12 15.87 -4.82
C ASN A 229 -26.69 16.89 -5.88
N GLY A 230 -27.06 16.64 -7.14
CA GLY A 230 -26.89 17.60 -8.23
C GLY A 230 -25.43 17.96 -8.52
N VAL A 231 -24.51 17.01 -8.36
CA VAL A 231 -23.09 17.18 -8.70
C VAL A 231 -22.95 17.10 -10.22
N PRO A 232 -22.51 18.16 -10.92
CA PRO A 232 -22.28 18.09 -12.36
C PRO A 232 -21.36 16.93 -12.74
N VAL A 233 -21.63 16.23 -13.85
CA VAL A 233 -20.87 15.02 -14.23
C VAL A 233 -19.37 15.29 -14.34
N ALA A 234 -18.97 16.45 -14.87
CA ALA A 234 -17.56 16.83 -14.97
C ALA A 234 -16.89 16.97 -13.59
N GLU A 235 -17.60 17.56 -12.62
CA GLU A 235 -17.10 17.69 -11.23
C GLU A 235 -17.05 16.35 -10.53
N ALA A 236 -18.05 15.49 -10.76
CA ALA A 236 -18.09 14.14 -10.22
C ALA A 236 -16.88 13.31 -10.68
N ILE A 237 -16.54 13.36 -11.97
CA ILE A 237 -15.38 12.67 -12.54
C ILE A 237 -14.09 13.23 -11.94
N ALA A 238 -13.95 14.55 -11.90
CA ALA A 238 -12.76 15.21 -11.35
C ALA A 238 -12.53 14.85 -9.87
N GLU A 239 -13.58 14.84 -9.05
CA GLU A 239 -13.47 14.48 -7.64
C GLU A 239 -13.01 13.03 -7.45
N ILE A 240 -13.63 12.08 -8.16
CA ILE A 240 -13.28 10.66 -8.03
C ILE A 240 -11.84 10.43 -8.53
N GLN A 241 -11.45 11.07 -9.62
CA GLN A 241 -10.08 11.00 -10.14
C GLN A 241 -9.08 11.56 -9.14
N GLN A 242 -9.38 12.71 -8.53
CA GLN A 242 -8.53 13.32 -7.52
C GLN A 242 -8.42 12.44 -6.27
N ALA A 243 -9.52 11.86 -5.80
CA ALA A 243 -9.50 10.96 -4.65
C ALA A 243 -8.64 9.71 -4.90
N VAL A 244 -8.66 9.18 -6.13
CA VAL A 244 -7.79 8.07 -6.54
C VAL A 244 -6.33 8.51 -6.64
N ALA A 245 -6.04 9.63 -7.31
CA ALA A 245 -4.68 10.11 -7.53
C ALA A 245 -3.97 10.48 -6.22
N GLU A 246 -4.70 11.09 -5.28
CA GLU A 246 -4.18 11.48 -3.96
C GLU A 246 -4.33 10.39 -2.91
N LYS A 247 -4.77 9.18 -3.30
CA LYS A 247 -4.94 8.01 -2.41
C LYS A 247 -5.80 8.31 -1.16
N ARG A 248 -6.78 9.21 -1.28
CA ARG A 248 -7.63 9.66 -0.15
C ARG A 248 -8.51 8.52 0.36
N GLN A 249 -8.85 8.57 1.65
CA GLN A 249 -9.97 7.81 2.21
C GLN A 249 -11.26 8.63 2.06
N VAL A 250 -12.35 7.97 1.64
CA VAL A 250 -13.69 8.56 1.48
C VAL A 250 -14.77 7.70 2.09
#